data_AF-A0A6G3ZPX8-F1
#
_entry.id   AF-A0A6G3ZPX8-F1
#
_cell.length_a   1.000
_cell.length_b   1.000
_cell.length_c   1.000
_cell.angle_alpha   90.00
_cell.angle_beta   90.00
_cell.angle_gamma   90.00
#
_symmetry.space_group_name_H-M   'P 1'
#
loop_
_entity.id
_entity.type
_entity.pdbx_description
1 polymer ?
#
loop_
_entity_poly.entity_id
_entity_poly.type
_entity_poly.pdbx_seq_one_letter_code
_entity_poly.pdbx_strand_id
1 'polypeptide(L)'
;MTRKSASLLTKTQRRRLRNDFKELTESKKRRDQQRIRNRLQAGTLDFQLLADVPDKQLDLAFDDASDEELREALSNAYLTIERIRELKQYDREDLIETARARGNEYSEHGDDVRSLERLDLRTETEVRAAAETETERRLTGSRWTKYANAVMALGAAGFVFSALLWSLDQLFGTSLWAGNNVLVVAVFLLVFLGLAGWTLIMGANVLKHDVSPYVKRLVDEKLHS
;
A
#
# COMPACT_ATOMS: atom_id res chain seq x y z
N MET A 1 -17.74 41.32 1.32
CA MET A 1 -16.44 41.73 1.93
C MET A 1 -15.91 40.55 2.71
N THR A 2 -14.99 39.76 2.14
CA THR A 2 -14.40 38.60 2.81
C THR A 2 -13.48 39.09 3.93
N ARG A 3 -13.86 38.86 5.19
CA ARG A 3 -12.97 39.10 6.34
C ARG A 3 -11.79 38.17 6.17
N LYS A 4 -10.66 38.71 5.70
CA LYS A 4 -9.41 37.96 5.63
C LYS A 4 -9.05 37.52 7.05
N SER A 5 -9.21 36.22 7.32
CA SER A 5 -8.78 35.58 8.55
C SER A 5 -7.35 36.01 8.90
N ALA A 6 -7.06 36.13 10.19
CA ALA A 6 -5.78 36.57 10.71
C ALA A 6 -4.69 35.55 10.36
N SER A 7 -4.10 35.70 9.17
CA SER A 7 -3.00 34.87 8.71
C SER A 7 -1.84 34.91 9.71
N LEU A 8 -1.24 33.75 9.96
CA LEU A 8 -0.09 33.55 10.85
C LEU A 8 0.99 34.65 10.70
N LEU A 9 1.28 35.02 9.45
CA LEU A 9 2.18 36.12 9.11
C LEU A 9 1.43 37.23 8.37
N THR A 10 1.65 38.46 8.83
CA THR A 10 1.12 39.64 8.13
C THR A 10 1.68 39.74 6.72
N LYS A 11 0.94 40.43 5.82
CA LYS A 11 1.39 40.69 4.43
C LYS A 11 2.81 41.29 4.39
N THR A 12 3.10 42.20 5.31
CA THR A 12 4.41 42.85 5.44
C THR A 12 5.50 41.87 5.86
N GLN A 13 5.24 41.00 6.85
CA GLN A 13 6.21 39.99 7.29
C GLN A 13 6.52 38.97 6.19
N ARG A 14 5.50 38.52 5.43
CA ARG A 14 5.70 37.63 4.28
C ARG A 14 6.58 38.27 3.21
N ARG A 15 6.33 39.55 2.87
CA ARG A 15 7.16 40.31 1.93
C ARG A 15 8.61 40.38 2.39
N ARG A 16 8.82 40.69 3.68
CA ARG A 16 10.17 40.82 4.26
C ARG A 16 10.93 39.50 4.29
N LEU A 17 10.25 38.38 4.57
CA LEU A 17 10.85 37.04 4.50
C LEU A 17 11.32 36.72 3.07
N ARG A 18 10.50 37.03 2.05
CA ARG A 18 10.83 36.80 0.63
C ARG A 18 11.99 37.67 0.15
N ASN A 19 12.10 38.91 0.64
CA ASN A 19 13.14 39.85 0.25
C ASN A 19 14.38 39.82 1.19
N ASP A 20 14.51 38.79 2.04
CA ASP A 20 15.60 38.64 3.02
C ASP A 20 15.86 39.90 3.88
N PHE A 21 14.78 40.60 4.23
CA PHE A 21 14.81 41.81 5.06
C PHE A 21 15.73 42.93 4.54
N LYS A 22 16.09 42.95 3.25
CA LYS A 22 17.00 43.94 2.63
C LYS A 22 16.62 45.41 2.88
N GLU A 23 15.34 45.67 3.12
CA GLU A 23 14.76 47.00 3.37
C GLU A 23 14.93 47.49 4.83
N LEU A 24 15.50 46.69 5.75
CA LEU A 24 15.58 47.00 7.17
C LEU A 24 17.01 47.22 7.67
N THR A 25 17.15 48.10 8.67
CA THR A 25 18.38 48.20 9.47
C THR A 25 18.59 46.94 10.30
N GLU A 26 19.83 46.61 10.65
CA GLU A 26 20.17 45.40 11.43
C GLU A 26 19.36 45.24 12.73
N SER A 27 19.16 46.32 13.48
CA SER A 27 18.36 46.27 14.73
C SER A 27 16.88 46.00 14.48
N LYS A 28 16.31 46.51 13.37
CA LYS A 28 14.93 46.23 12.96
C LYS A 28 14.81 44.82 12.38
N LYS A 29 15.81 44.37 11.60
CA LYS A 29 15.89 43.02 11.03
C LYS A 29 15.85 41.97 12.14
N ARG A 30 16.72 42.07 13.16
CA ARG A 30 16.75 41.12 14.29
C ARG A 30 15.42 41.03 15.03
N ARG A 31 14.79 42.17 15.34
CA ARG A 31 13.48 42.20 16.03
C ARG A 31 12.37 41.58 15.19
N ASP A 32 12.32 41.89 13.90
CA ASP A 32 11.28 41.35 13.01
C ASP A 32 11.48 39.85 12.77
N GLN A 33 12.72 39.40 12.61
CA GLN A 33 13.07 37.98 12.53
C GLN A 33 12.64 37.23 13.79
N GLN A 34 12.93 37.75 14.99
CA GLN A 34 12.51 37.11 16.23
C GLN A 34 10.99 37.01 16.33
N ARG A 35 10.27 38.08 15.97
CA ARG A 35 8.80 38.09 15.99
C ARG A 35 8.21 37.08 15.00
N ILE A 36 8.80 36.96 13.80
CA ILE A 36 8.38 35.97 12.80
C ILE A 36 8.64 34.55 13.32
N ARG A 37 9.83 34.29 13.89
CA ARG A 37 10.17 32.98 14.48
C ARG A 37 9.19 32.57 15.57
N ASN A 38 8.90 33.48 16.51
CA ASN A 38 7.95 33.20 17.60
C ASN A 38 6.55 32.87 17.05
N ARG A 39 6.10 33.57 16.00
CA ARG A 39 4.79 33.29 15.38
C ARG A 39 4.77 31.96 14.65
N LEU A 40 5.82 31.64 13.90
CA LEU A 40 5.93 30.34 13.23
C LEU A 40 5.92 29.21 14.25
N GLN A 41 6.70 29.35 15.33
CA GLN A 41 6.73 28.37 16.40
C GLN A 41 5.37 28.21 17.09
N ALA A 42 4.72 29.31 17.47
CA ALA A 42 3.39 29.27 18.06
C ALA A 42 2.38 28.59 17.12
N GLY A 43 2.33 28.98 15.85
CA GLY A 43 1.41 28.37 14.88
C GLY A 43 1.65 26.89 14.63
N THR A 44 2.89 26.42 14.69
CA THR A 44 3.19 24.98 14.61
C THR A 44 2.72 24.24 15.86
N LEU A 45 2.86 24.86 17.04
CA LEU A 45 2.40 24.26 18.30
C LEU A 45 0.87 24.30 18.42
N ASP A 46 0.19 25.23 17.76
CA ASP A 46 -1.27 25.27 17.71
C ASP A 46 -1.87 24.00 17.06
N PHE A 47 -1.12 23.24 16.26
CA PHE A 47 -1.58 21.95 15.74
C PHE A 47 -1.89 20.93 16.86
N GLN A 48 -1.24 21.04 18.02
CA GLN A 48 -1.58 20.20 19.16
C GLN A 48 -3.02 20.46 19.62
N LEU A 49 -3.47 21.72 19.60
CA LEU A 49 -4.83 22.09 19.98
C LEU A 49 -5.83 21.74 18.89
N LEU A 50 -5.44 21.86 17.62
CA LEU A 50 -6.31 21.55 16.48
C LEU A 50 -6.55 20.05 16.32
N ALA A 51 -5.62 19.20 16.76
CA ALA A 51 -5.72 17.74 16.63
C ALA A 51 -6.86 17.13 17.46
N ASP A 52 -7.30 17.80 18.53
CA ASP A 52 -8.36 17.35 19.45
C ASP A 52 -9.69 18.10 19.20
N VAL A 53 -9.79 18.86 18.11
CA VAL A 53 -11.03 19.55 17.77
C VAL A 53 -12.06 18.53 17.26
N PRO A 54 -13.30 18.54 17.78
CA PRO A 54 -14.37 17.67 17.30
C PRO A 54 -14.57 17.76 15.79
N ASP A 55 -14.81 16.61 15.13
CA ASP A 55 -14.97 16.50 13.67
C ASP A 55 -15.94 17.55 13.12
N LYS A 56 -17.07 17.74 13.79
CA LYS A 56 -18.12 18.71 13.39
C LYS A 56 -17.63 20.17 13.44
N GLN A 57 -16.81 20.52 14.43
CA GLN A 57 -16.27 21.88 14.55
C GLN A 57 -15.17 22.11 13.52
N LEU A 58 -14.38 21.08 13.22
CA LEU A 58 -13.36 21.13 12.20
C LEU A 58 -13.99 21.30 10.81
N ASP A 59 -15.04 20.54 10.51
CA ASP A 59 -15.81 20.65 9.26
C ASP A 59 -16.39 22.07 9.07
N LEU A 60 -17.06 22.60 10.10
CA LEU A 60 -17.59 23.98 10.09
C LEU A 60 -16.51 25.04 9.89
N ALA A 61 -15.28 24.81 10.36
CA ALA A 61 -14.18 25.76 10.20
C ALA A 61 -13.70 25.90 8.75
N PHE A 62 -14.00 24.91 7.89
CA PHE A 62 -13.60 24.89 6.49
C PHE A 62 -14.78 24.99 5.51
N ASP A 63 -16.02 25.13 5.99
CA ASP A 63 -17.25 25.17 5.18
C ASP A 63 -17.24 26.28 4.10
N ASP A 64 -16.55 27.39 4.36
CA ASP A 64 -16.40 28.51 3.42
C ASP A 64 -15.25 28.33 2.41
N ALA A 65 -14.39 27.31 2.56
CA ALA A 65 -13.25 27.07 1.69
C ALA A 65 -13.61 26.10 0.56
N SER A 66 -13.16 26.38 -0.66
CA SER A 66 -13.33 25.42 -1.75
C SER A 66 -12.41 24.20 -1.59
N ASP A 67 -12.83 23.05 -2.11
CA ASP A 67 -12.03 21.82 -2.12
C ASP A 67 -10.62 22.03 -2.68
N GLU A 68 -10.50 22.82 -3.74
CA GLU A 68 -9.22 23.11 -4.39
C GLU A 68 -8.30 23.93 -3.48
N GLU A 69 -8.83 24.99 -2.86
CA GLU A 69 -8.08 25.82 -1.91
C GLU A 69 -7.64 24.99 -0.69
N LEU A 70 -8.50 24.10 -0.20
CA LEU A 70 -8.19 23.24 0.93
C LEU A 70 -7.12 22.21 0.57
N ARG A 71 -7.20 21.58 -0.61
CA ARG A 71 -6.17 20.63 -1.10
C ARG A 71 -4.82 21.31 -1.28
N GLU A 72 -4.79 22.51 -1.86
CA GLU A 72 -3.55 23.29 -2.00
C GLU A 72 -2.98 23.64 -0.62
N ALA A 73 -3.81 24.09 0.32
CA ALA A 73 -3.39 24.44 1.67
C ALA A 73 -2.82 23.24 2.44
N LEU A 74 -3.51 22.08 2.40
CA LEU A 74 -3.08 20.85 3.05
C LEU A 74 -1.79 20.30 2.45
N SER A 75 -1.63 20.37 1.13
CA SER A 75 -0.38 19.97 0.45
C SER A 75 0.80 20.83 0.90
N ASN A 76 0.60 22.15 0.99
CA ASN A 76 1.62 23.07 1.48
C ASN A 76 1.93 22.88 2.98
N ALA A 77 0.91 22.53 3.78
CA ALA A 77 1.10 22.19 5.20
C ALA A 77 1.95 20.92 5.34
N TYR A 78 1.65 19.87 4.57
CA TYR A 78 2.43 18.62 4.54
C TYR A 78 3.90 18.88 4.20
N LEU A 79 4.18 19.61 3.11
CA LEU A 79 5.56 19.98 2.73
C LEU A 79 6.28 20.76 3.83
N THR A 80 5.55 21.63 4.55
CA THR A 80 6.12 22.41 5.65
C THR A 80 6.48 21.52 6.84
N ILE A 81 5.61 20.58 7.20
CA ILE A 81 5.84 19.60 8.29
C ILE A 81 7.06 18.72 7.96
N GLU A 82 7.11 18.14 6.76
CA GLU A 82 8.24 17.30 6.33
C GLU A 82 9.55 18.07 6.28
N ARG A 83 9.52 19.33 5.84
CA ARG A 83 10.71 20.18 5.85
C ARG A 83 11.18 20.50 7.28
N ILE A 84 10.26 20.69 8.22
CA ILE A 84 10.62 20.89 9.64
C ILE A 84 11.23 19.60 10.20
N ARG A 85 10.63 18.43 9.91
CA ARG A 85 11.15 17.11 10.30
C ARG A 85 12.60 16.95 9.85
N GLU A 86 12.86 17.15 8.56
CA GLU A 86 14.20 17.04 7.96
C GLU A 86 15.20 18.04 8.57
N LEU A 87 14.81 19.32 8.69
CA LEU A 87 15.68 20.34 9.28
C LEU A 87 16.02 20.09 10.76
N LYS A 88 15.15 19.37 11.47
CA LYS A 88 15.34 18.98 12.87
C LYS A 88 15.89 17.57 13.04
N GLN A 89 16.09 16.84 11.95
CA GLN A 89 16.56 15.45 11.93
C GLN A 89 15.70 14.55 12.82
N TYR A 90 14.39 14.77 12.80
CA TYR A 90 13.46 13.85 13.46
C TYR A 90 13.25 12.62 12.57
N ASP A 91 13.32 11.44 13.20
CA ASP A 91 13.00 10.19 12.53
C ASP A 91 11.52 10.17 12.14
N ARG A 92 11.25 9.64 10.94
CA ARG A 92 9.90 9.63 10.39
C ARG A 92 9.02 8.56 11.04
N GLU A 93 9.59 7.40 11.36
CA GLU A 93 8.87 6.32 12.02
C GLU A 93 8.51 6.72 13.46
N ASP A 94 9.46 7.30 14.21
CA ASP A 94 9.23 7.82 15.57
C ASP A 94 8.09 8.86 15.61
N LEU A 95 8.03 9.75 14.62
CA LEU A 95 6.96 10.75 14.51
C LEU A 95 5.60 10.13 14.19
N ILE A 96 5.56 9.10 13.33
CA ILE A 96 4.33 8.37 13.02
C ILE A 96 3.83 7.63 14.27
N GLU A 97 4.72 6.96 15.01
CA GLU A 97 4.36 6.28 16.26
C GLU A 97 3.83 7.26 17.30
N THR A 98 4.51 8.40 17.46
CA THR A 98 4.06 9.48 18.36
C THR A 98 2.68 10.01 17.94
N ALA A 99 2.45 10.25 16.64
CA ALA A 99 1.17 10.70 16.14
C ALA A 99 0.05 9.68 16.38
N ARG A 100 0.33 8.38 16.21
CA ARG A 100 -0.62 7.30 16.49
C ARG A 100 -0.97 7.23 17.98
N ALA A 101 0.03 7.33 18.86
CA ALA A 101 -0.19 7.35 20.30
C ALA A 101 -1.09 8.53 20.72
N ARG A 102 -0.86 9.73 20.14
CA ARG A 102 -1.72 10.89 20.38
C ARG A 102 -3.12 10.74 19.82
N GLY A 103 -3.27 10.18 18.61
CA GLY A 103 -4.58 9.91 18.02
C GLY A 103 -5.42 8.96 18.87
N ASN A 104 -4.79 7.92 19.43
CA ASN A 104 -5.43 7.00 20.37
C ASN A 104 -5.84 7.72 21.67
N GLU A 105 -4.94 8.54 22.24
CA GLU A 105 -5.24 9.35 23.44
C GLU A 105 -6.48 10.22 23.23
N TYR A 106 -6.59 10.94 22.10
CA TYR A 106 -7.76 11.77 21.82
C TYR A 106 -9.03 10.94 21.63
N SER A 107 -8.94 9.80 20.93
CA SER A 107 -10.09 8.91 20.70
C SER A 107 -10.61 8.27 21.98
N GLU A 108 -9.75 8.01 22.97
CA GLU A 108 -10.15 7.49 24.29
C GLU A 108 -10.88 8.53 25.15
N HIS A 109 -10.66 9.83 24.91
CA HIS A 109 -11.20 10.92 25.73
C HIS A 109 -12.47 11.58 25.16
N GLY A 110 -12.91 11.23 23.94
CA GLY A 110 -14.14 11.77 23.37
C GLY A 110 -14.64 11.05 22.10
N ASP A 111 -15.97 10.90 22.00
CA ASP A 111 -16.64 10.20 20.89
C ASP A 111 -16.65 10.98 19.55
N ASP A 112 -16.19 12.24 19.55
CA ASP A 112 -16.40 13.20 18.46
C ASP A 112 -15.18 13.38 17.52
N VAL A 113 -14.13 12.55 17.61
CA VAL A 113 -12.90 12.61 16.79
C VAL A 113 -12.70 11.38 15.88
N ARG A 114 -13.80 10.79 15.38
CA ARG A 114 -13.81 9.58 14.52
C ARG A 114 -13.01 9.72 13.22
N SER A 115 -12.68 10.94 12.79
CA SER A 115 -11.75 11.15 11.68
C SER A 115 -10.34 10.63 11.98
N LEU A 116 -9.89 10.67 13.24
CA LEU A 116 -8.56 10.20 13.65
C LEU A 116 -8.43 8.68 13.56
N GLU A 117 -9.47 7.93 13.93
CA GLU A 117 -9.51 6.46 13.84
C GLU A 117 -9.37 5.94 12.40
N ARG A 118 -9.73 6.78 11.42
CA ARG A 118 -9.65 6.46 9.99
C ARG A 118 -8.30 6.79 9.36
N LEU A 119 -7.38 7.42 10.09
CA LEU A 119 -6.07 7.80 9.57
C LEU A 119 -5.16 6.57 9.44
N ASP A 120 -4.75 6.28 8.21
CA ASP A 120 -3.80 5.21 7.91
C ASP A 120 -2.36 5.73 8.04
N LEU A 121 -1.90 5.86 9.29
CA LEU A 121 -0.54 6.28 9.59
C LEU A 121 0.38 5.05 9.59
N ARG A 122 1.07 4.76 8.47
CA ARG A 122 1.97 3.59 8.36
C ARG A 122 3.44 3.96 8.35
N THR A 123 4.24 3.20 9.09
CA THR A 123 5.71 3.25 9.00
C THR A 123 6.20 2.57 7.72
N GLU A 124 7.45 2.83 7.31
CA GLU A 124 8.01 2.15 6.14
C GLU A 124 8.13 0.64 6.38
N THR A 125 8.51 0.28 7.61
CA THR A 125 8.58 -1.12 8.04
C THR A 125 7.22 -1.83 7.92
N GLU A 126 6.12 -1.19 8.33
CA GLU A 126 4.76 -1.73 8.18
C GLU A 126 4.34 -1.87 6.71
N VAL A 127 4.67 -0.89 5.87
CA VAL A 127 4.39 -0.96 4.42
C VAL A 127 5.17 -2.12 3.78
N ARG A 128 6.44 -2.29 4.15
CA ARG A 128 7.29 -3.37 3.65
C ARG A 128 6.77 -4.74 4.09
N ALA A 129 6.44 -4.90 5.37
CA ALA A 129 5.86 -6.15 5.88
C ALA A 129 4.52 -6.49 5.20
N ALA A 130 3.66 -5.50 4.97
CA ALA A 130 2.40 -5.70 4.25
C ALA A 130 2.64 -6.09 2.78
N ALA A 131 3.62 -5.46 2.12
CA ALA A 131 4.00 -5.79 0.75
C ALA A 131 4.61 -7.19 0.65
N GLU A 132 5.45 -7.59 1.60
CA GLU A 132 6.02 -8.94 1.69
C GLU A 132 4.92 -9.98 1.89
N THR A 133 3.98 -9.74 2.80
CA THR A 133 2.85 -10.64 3.06
C THR A 133 1.94 -10.78 1.83
N GLU A 134 1.62 -9.68 1.15
CA GLU A 134 0.81 -9.70 -0.07
C GLU A 134 1.55 -10.38 -1.23
N THR A 135 2.87 -10.17 -1.33
CA THR A 135 3.72 -10.82 -2.33
C THR A 135 3.85 -12.32 -2.05
N GLU A 136 4.03 -12.72 -0.79
CA GLU A 136 4.01 -14.12 -0.37
C GLU A 136 2.67 -14.75 -0.70
N ARG A 137 1.54 -14.09 -0.44
CA ARG A 137 0.21 -14.60 -0.78
C ARG A 137 0.00 -14.80 -2.28
N ARG A 138 0.64 -13.98 -3.13
CA ARG A 138 0.60 -14.10 -4.59
C ARG A 138 1.58 -15.16 -5.12
N LEU A 139 2.77 -15.25 -4.55
CA LEU A 139 3.85 -16.15 -5.00
C LEU A 139 3.74 -17.56 -4.42
N THR A 140 3.30 -17.70 -3.16
CA THR A 140 2.85 -18.98 -2.59
C THR A 140 1.48 -19.26 -3.20
N GLY A 141 1.51 -19.75 -4.45
CA GLY A 141 0.32 -19.94 -5.26
C GLY A 141 -0.81 -20.66 -4.51
N SER A 142 -2.04 -20.35 -4.91
CA SER A 142 -3.27 -20.84 -4.27
C SER A 142 -3.22 -22.36 -4.01
N ARG A 143 -4.00 -22.86 -3.03
CA ARG A 143 -4.05 -24.32 -2.74
C ARG A 143 -4.18 -25.19 -4.01
N TRP A 144 -4.82 -24.67 -5.05
CA TRP A 144 -4.94 -25.29 -6.38
C TRP A 144 -3.63 -25.43 -7.14
N THR A 145 -2.71 -24.45 -7.11
CA THR A 145 -1.39 -24.58 -7.73
C THR A 145 -0.52 -25.59 -6.99
N LYS A 146 -0.70 -25.72 -5.66
CA LYS A 146 -0.06 -26.78 -4.88
C LYS A 146 -0.55 -28.17 -5.28
N TYR A 147 -1.87 -28.35 -5.45
CA TYR A 147 -2.45 -29.60 -5.97
C TYR A 147 -2.03 -29.88 -7.41
N ALA A 148 -1.97 -28.86 -8.27
CA ALA A 148 -1.45 -28.99 -9.62
C ALA A 148 0.00 -29.51 -9.57
N ASN A 149 0.90 -28.85 -8.81
CA ASN A 149 2.32 -29.24 -8.69
C ASN A 149 2.49 -30.68 -8.21
N ALA A 150 1.65 -31.14 -7.28
CA ALA A 150 1.67 -32.54 -6.86
C ALA A 150 1.26 -33.52 -7.99
N VAL A 151 0.23 -33.18 -8.77
CA VAL A 151 -0.26 -34.00 -9.90
C VAL A 151 0.75 -34.02 -11.06
N MET A 152 1.37 -32.89 -11.38
CA MET A 152 2.45 -32.84 -12.38
C MET A 152 3.70 -33.57 -11.90
N ALA A 153 4.06 -33.50 -10.62
CA ALA A 153 5.17 -34.26 -10.08
C ALA A 153 4.96 -35.78 -10.22
N LEU A 154 3.73 -36.27 -10.04
CA LEU A 154 3.38 -37.68 -10.30
C LEU A 154 3.54 -38.05 -11.78
N GLY A 155 3.08 -37.20 -12.69
CA GLY A 155 3.28 -37.39 -14.13
C GLY A 155 4.77 -37.38 -14.52
N ALA A 156 5.54 -36.44 -13.99
CA ALA A 156 6.98 -36.34 -14.22
C ALA A 156 7.75 -37.55 -13.66
N ALA A 157 7.38 -38.05 -12.48
CA ALA A 157 7.95 -39.27 -11.92
C ALA A 157 7.66 -40.48 -12.81
N GLY A 158 6.43 -40.60 -13.33
CA GLY A 158 6.08 -41.62 -14.31
C GLY A 158 6.91 -41.53 -15.59
N PHE A 159 7.17 -40.31 -16.08
CA PHE A 159 8.00 -40.07 -17.26
C PHE A 159 9.47 -40.46 -17.02
N VAL A 160 10.06 -40.05 -15.89
CA VAL A 160 11.43 -40.42 -15.52
C VAL A 160 11.57 -41.94 -15.38
N PHE A 161 10.60 -42.58 -14.74
CA PHE A 161 10.56 -44.04 -14.61
C PHE A 161 10.45 -44.73 -15.97
N SER A 162 9.62 -44.18 -16.87
CA SER A 162 9.52 -44.65 -18.26
C SER A 162 10.83 -44.57 -19.02
N ALA A 163 11.53 -43.44 -18.91
CA ALA A 163 12.82 -43.23 -19.57
C ALA A 163 13.89 -44.19 -19.03
N LEU A 164 13.85 -44.49 -17.73
CA LEU A 164 14.76 -45.43 -17.09
C LEU A 164 14.51 -46.87 -17.56
N LEU A 165 13.26 -47.30 -17.65
CA LEU A 165 12.92 -48.63 -18.18
C LEU A 165 13.31 -48.78 -19.65
N TRP A 166 13.09 -47.74 -20.47
CA TRP A 166 13.51 -47.72 -21.87
C TRP A 166 15.04 -47.83 -22.00
N SER A 167 15.78 -47.09 -21.18
CA SER A 167 17.24 -47.15 -21.17
C SER A 167 17.77 -48.51 -20.71
N LEU A 168 17.12 -49.16 -19.73
CA LEU A 168 17.47 -50.51 -19.29
C LEU A 168 17.26 -51.55 -20.39
N ASP A 169 16.14 -51.47 -21.13
CA ASP A 169 15.88 -52.35 -22.27
C ASP A 169 16.94 -52.21 -23.36
N GLN A 170 17.37 -50.99 -23.64
CA GLN A 170 18.40 -50.74 -24.64
C GLN A 170 19.80 -51.21 -24.21
N LEU A 171 20.12 -51.14 -22.91
CA LEU A 171 21.43 -51.52 -22.38
C LEU A 171 21.55 -53.02 -22.09
N PHE A 172 20.48 -53.66 -21.63
CA PHE A 172 20.48 -55.06 -21.19
C PHE A 172 19.74 -56.00 -22.13
N GLY A 173 19.15 -55.50 -23.22
CA GLY A 173 18.42 -56.31 -24.21
C GLY A 173 17.17 -56.98 -23.65
N THR A 174 16.61 -56.44 -22.57
CA THR A 174 15.36 -56.91 -21.97
C THR A 174 14.15 -56.45 -22.80
N SER A 175 12.98 -57.07 -22.58
CA SER A 175 11.71 -56.75 -23.27
C SER A 175 10.68 -56.09 -22.34
N LEU A 176 11.14 -55.33 -21.34
CA LEU A 176 10.26 -54.73 -20.32
C LEU A 176 9.37 -53.63 -20.92
N TRP A 177 9.79 -53.04 -22.02
CA TRP A 177 9.15 -51.97 -22.79
C TRP A 177 8.58 -52.45 -24.13
N ALA A 178 8.73 -53.74 -24.47
CA ALA A 178 8.23 -54.31 -25.71
C ALA A 178 6.81 -54.88 -25.53
N GLY A 179 5.84 -54.34 -26.30
CA GLY A 179 4.47 -54.84 -26.37
C GLY A 179 3.50 -54.23 -25.34
N ASN A 180 2.23 -54.64 -25.43
CA ASN A 180 1.10 -54.17 -24.61
C ASN A 180 1.14 -54.76 -23.17
N ASN A 181 2.30 -54.65 -22.52
CA ASN A 181 2.51 -55.16 -21.17
C ASN A 181 1.84 -54.23 -20.15
N VAL A 182 1.30 -54.81 -19.08
CA VAL A 182 0.56 -54.09 -18.02
C VAL A 182 1.39 -52.94 -17.44
N LEU A 183 2.71 -53.12 -17.35
CA LEU A 183 3.65 -52.08 -16.88
C LEU A 183 3.68 -50.84 -17.79
N VAL A 184 3.75 -51.02 -19.11
CA VAL A 184 3.79 -49.91 -20.07
C VAL A 184 2.47 -49.14 -20.05
N VAL A 185 1.34 -49.85 -19.98
CA VAL A 185 0.00 -49.24 -19.87
C VAL A 185 -0.14 -48.46 -18.56
N ALA A 186 0.34 -49.00 -17.43
CA ALA A 186 0.28 -48.32 -16.13
C ALA A 186 1.11 -47.02 -16.10
N VAL A 187 2.31 -47.05 -16.68
CA VAL A 187 3.18 -45.86 -16.79
C VAL A 187 2.53 -44.81 -17.70
N PHE A 188 1.98 -45.22 -18.84
CA PHE A 188 1.30 -44.30 -19.76
C PHE A 188 0.06 -43.66 -19.11
N LEU A 189 -0.71 -44.45 -18.35
CA LEU A 189 -1.85 -43.93 -17.57
C LEU A 189 -1.42 -42.94 -16.50
N LEU A 190 -0.32 -43.18 -15.78
CA LEU A 190 0.21 -42.23 -14.79
C LEU A 190 0.63 -40.89 -15.42
N VAL A 191 1.35 -40.95 -16.55
CA VAL A 191 1.77 -39.74 -17.28
C VAL A 191 0.54 -39.00 -17.82
N PHE A 192 -0.41 -39.73 -18.42
CA PHE A 192 -1.63 -39.15 -18.96
C PHE A 192 -2.52 -38.53 -17.87
N LEU A 193 -2.73 -39.21 -16.74
CA LEU A 193 -3.49 -38.69 -15.61
C LEU A 193 -2.80 -37.48 -14.98
N GLY A 194 -1.47 -37.48 -14.89
CA GLY A 194 -0.69 -36.34 -14.41
C GLY A 194 -0.84 -35.12 -15.31
N LEU A 195 -0.71 -35.30 -16.63
CA LEU A 195 -0.90 -34.22 -17.60
C LEU A 195 -2.35 -33.73 -17.62
N ALA A 196 -3.31 -34.62 -17.84
CA ALA A 196 -4.73 -34.28 -17.92
C ALA A 196 -5.23 -33.63 -16.63
N GLY A 197 -4.83 -34.15 -15.46
CA GLY A 197 -5.18 -33.59 -14.16
C GLY A 197 -4.58 -32.21 -13.94
N TRP A 198 -3.30 -32.01 -14.30
CA TRP A 198 -2.67 -30.68 -14.29
C TRP A 198 -3.43 -29.69 -15.18
N THR A 199 -3.73 -30.07 -16.42
CA THR A 199 -4.41 -29.19 -17.38
C THR A 199 -5.81 -28.84 -16.90
N LEU A 200 -6.54 -29.79 -16.31
CA LEU A 200 -7.87 -29.56 -15.73
C LEU A 200 -7.83 -28.60 -14.54
N ILE A 201 -6.87 -28.80 -13.62
CA ILE A 201 -6.75 -27.97 -12.42
C ILE A 201 -6.35 -26.54 -12.79
N MET A 202 -5.34 -26.36 -13.66
CA MET A 202 -4.93 -25.04 -14.12
C MET A 202 -6.01 -24.38 -14.97
N GLY A 203 -6.68 -25.13 -15.85
CA GLY A 203 -7.80 -24.63 -16.66
C GLY A 203 -8.96 -24.13 -15.79
N ALA A 204 -9.35 -24.90 -14.77
CA ALA A 204 -10.39 -24.50 -13.83
C ALA A 204 -9.99 -23.28 -12.98
N ASN A 205 -8.72 -23.20 -12.57
CA ASN A 205 -8.20 -22.07 -11.80
C ASN A 205 -8.20 -20.77 -12.62
N VAL A 206 -7.73 -20.82 -13.87
CA VAL A 206 -7.77 -19.68 -14.81
C VAL A 206 -9.21 -19.27 -15.10
N LEU A 207 -10.11 -20.22 -15.35
CA LEU A 207 -11.52 -19.92 -15.61
C LEU A 207 -12.19 -19.22 -14.42
N LYS A 208 -11.88 -19.66 -13.20
CA LYS A 208 -12.48 -19.13 -11.97
C LYS A 208 -11.91 -17.75 -11.60
N HIS A 209 -10.60 -17.56 -11.72
CA HIS A 209 -9.93 -16.37 -11.20
C HIS A 209 -9.70 -15.28 -12.25
N ASP A 210 -9.50 -15.65 -13.51
CA ASP A 210 -9.24 -14.67 -14.58
C ASP A 210 -10.47 -14.44 -15.46
N VAL A 211 -11.25 -15.48 -15.80
CA VAL A 211 -12.37 -15.32 -16.74
C VAL A 211 -13.66 -14.89 -16.05
N SER A 212 -14.04 -15.52 -14.94
CA SER A 212 -15.27 -15.19 -14.21
C SER A 212 -15.42 -13.71 -13.81
N PRO A 213 -14.40 -13.01 -13.29
CA PRO A 213 -14.56 -11.60 -12.92
C PRO A 213 -14.67 -10.67 -14.13
N TYR A 214 -14.02 -11.00 -15.25
CA TYR A 214 -14.15 -10.23 -16.49
C TYR A 214 -15.52 -10.42 -17.15
N VAL A 215 -16.05 -11.64 -17.16
CA VAL A 215 -17.41 -11.91 -17.66
C VAL A 215 -18.46 -11.23 -16.78
N LYS A 216 -18.29 -11.22 -15.44
CA LYS A 216 -19.19 -10.47 -14.55
C LYS A 216 -19.17 -8.97 -14.84
N ARG A 217 -18.00 -8.36 -15.02
CA ARG A 217 -17.90 -6.94 -15.40
C ARG A 217 -18.61 -6.63 -16.73
N LEU A 218 -18.41 -7.46 -17.75
CA LEU A 218 -19.07 -7.28 -19.06
C LEU A 218 -20.59 -7.47 -19.01
N VAL A 219 -21.09 -8.35 -18.15
CA VAL A 219 -22.52 -8.55 -17.95
C VAL A 219 -23.13 -7.38 -17.17
N ASP A 220 -22.46 -6.91 -16.12
CA ASP A 220 -22.91 -5.75 -15.33
C ASP A 220 -22.92 -4.46 -16.17
N GLU A 221 -21.92 -4.27 -17.03
CA GLU A 221 -21.81 -3.13 -17.95
C GLU A 221 -22.91 -3.13 -19.03
N LYS A 222 -23.36 -4.31 -19.50
CA LYS A 222 -24.50 -4.45 -20.41
C LYS A 222 -25.88 -4.29 -19.74
N LEU A 223 -25.98 -4.51 -18.44
CA LEU A 223 -27.23 -4.35 -17.69
C LEU A 223 -27.49 -2.90 -17.25
N HIS A 224 -26.47 -2.04 -17.32
CA HIS A 224 -26.54 -0.62 -16.94
C HIS A 224 -26.47 0.34 -18.16
N SER A 225 -26.51 -0.17 -19.39
CA SER A 225 -26.70 0.61 -20.63
C SER A 225 -28.11 0.43 -21.18
#